data_AF-A0AAF0DI37-F1
#
_entry.id   AF-A0AAF0DI37-F1
#
_cell.length_a   1.000
_cell.length_b   1.000
_cell.length_c   1.000
_cell.angle_alpha   90.00
_cell.angle_beta   90.00
_cell.angle_gamma   90.00
#
_symmetry.space_group_name_H-M   'P 1'
#
loop_
_entity.id
_entity.type
_entity.pdbx_description
1 polymer ?
#
loop_
_entity_poly.entity_id
_entity_poly.type
_entity_poly.pdbx_seq_one_letter_code
_entity_poly.pdbx_strand_id
1 'polypeptide(L)' 'MASGKKEGHLEDRVSETTDDLIMFARHARRTKVQSSDVLLLGRRNAGVESVLRSYMDTDGKPAELKEPQGGSDDEHH' A
#
# COMPACT_ATOMS: atom_id res chain seq x y z
N MET A 1 21.39 -30.96 -11.38
CA MET A 1 21.03 -29.59 -11.84
C MET A 1 19.97 -29.06 -10.88
N ALA A 2 20.38 -28.43 -9.79
CA ALA A 2 19.44 -27.92 -8.78
C ALA A 2 18.76 -26.66 -9.35
N SER A 3 17.44 -26.72 -9.49
CA SER A 3 16.60 -25.58 -9.86
C SER A 3 16.68 -24.55 -8.73
N GLY A 4 17.50 -23.51 -8.94
CA GLY A 4 17.59 -22.38 -8.02
C GLY A 4 16.26 -21.66 -7.98
N LYS A 5 15.54 -21.79 -6.86
CA LYS A 5 14.38 -20.95 -6.55
C LYS A 5 14.83 -19.50 -6.72
N LYS A 6 14.21 -18.77 -7.65
CA LYS A 6 14.36 -17.32 -7.76
C LYS A 6 13.78 -16.70 -6.49
N GLU A 7 14.58 -16.56 -5.45
CA GLU A 7 14.30 -15.61 -4.39
C GLU A 7 14.28 -14.24 -5.07
N GLY A 8 13.09 -13.71 -5.33
CA GLY A 8 12.94 -12.39 -5.93
C GLY A 8 13.65 -11.39 -5.02
N HIS A 9 14.70 -10.76 -5.53
CA HIS A 9 15.50 -9.87 -4.71
C HIS A 9 14.66 -8.63 -4.40
N LEU A 10 14.73 -8.13 -3.17
CA LEU A 10 13.98 -6.93 -2.78
C LEU A 10 14.34 -5.74 -3.68
N GLU A 11 15.60 -5.68 -4.12
CA GLU A 11 16.13 -4.69 -5.06
C GLU A 11 15.40 -4.73 -6.41
N ASP A 12 15.14 -5.94 -6.95
CA ASP A 12 14.39 -6.12 -8.20
C ASP A 12 12.98 -5.53 -8.06
N ARG A 13 12.33 -5.78 -6.91
CA ARG A 13 10.98 -5.27 -6.64
C ARG A 13 10.92 -3.76 -6.51
N VAL A 14 11.95 -3.13 -5.95
CA VAL A 14 12.05 -1.67 -5.86
C VAL A 14 12.23 -1.06 -7.26
N SER A 15 13.06 -1.68 -8.10
CA SER A 15 13.25 -1.25 -9.49
C SER A 15 11.95 -1.34 -10.28
N GLU A 16 11.30 -2.52 -10.28
CA GLU A 16 10.02 -2.76 -10.96
C GLU A 16 8.94 -1.76 -10.50
N THR A 17 8.85 -1.53 -9.19
CA THR A 17 7.90 -0.56 -8.63
C THR A 17 8.18 0.87 -9.11
N THR A 18 9.45 1.24 -9.22
CA THR A 18 9.86 2.56 -9.70
C THR A 18 9.46 2.76 -11.16
N ASP A 19 9.70 1.76 -12.01
CA ASP A 19 9.34 1.80 -13.42
C ASP A 19 7.83 1.89 -13.64
N ASP A 20 7.04 1.12 -12.88
CA ASP A 20 5.57 1.18 -12.90
C ASP A 20 5.06 2.59 -12.55
N LEU A 21 5.60 3.20 -11.48
CA LEU A 21 5.20 4.55 -11.06
C LEU A 21 5.52 5.61 -12.13
N ILE A 22 6.69 5.51 -12.77
CA ILE A 22 7.08 6.39 -13.89
C ILE A 22 6.13 6.20 -15.06
N MET A 23 5.78 4.96 -15.39
CA MET A 23 4.86 4.63 -16.48
C MET A 23 3.48 5.25 -16.26
N PHE A 24 2.93 5.15 -15.05
CA PHE A 24 1.63 5.72 -14.70
C PHE A 24 1.61 7.25 -14.82
N ALA A 25 2.64 7.92 -14.30
CA ALA A 25 2.77 9.36 -14.42
C ALA A 25 2.86 9.80 -15.90
N ARG A 26 3.67 9.11 -16.70
CA ARG A 26 3.82 9.37 -18.14
C ARG A 26 2.51 9.12 -18.91
N HIS A 27 1.77 8.06 -18.57
CA HIS A 27 0.49 7.77 -19.19
C HIS A 27 -0.53 8.90 -18.97
N ALA A 28 -0.51 9.51 -17.80
CA ALA A 28 -1.29 10.70 -17.47
C ALA A 28 -0.69 12.03 -18.00
N ARG A 29 0.36 11.97 -18.83
CA ARG A 29 1.12 13.14 -19.35
C ARG A 29 1.70 14.04 -18.25
N ARG A 30 2.06 13.47 -17.11
CA ARG A 30 2.73 14.16 -16.00
C ARG A 30 4.23 13.85 -15.98
N THR A 31 5.01 14.79 -15.44
CA THR A 31 6.46 14.63 -15.20
C THR A 31 6.78 14.36 -13.72
N LYS A 32 5.77 14.36 -12.86
CA LYS A 32 5.87 14.07 -11.42
C LYS A 32 4.87 12.97 -11.05
N VAL A 33 5.35 12.03 -10.24
CA VAL A 33 4.53 10.99 -9.59
C VAL A 33 3.59 11.67 -8.59
N GLN A 34 2.36 11.18 -8.51
CA GLN A 34 1.32 11.64 -7.61
C GLN A 34 0.71 10.46 -6.86
N SER A 35 -0.03 10.74 -5.78
CA SER A 35 -0.62 9.68 -4.95
C SER A 35 -1.59 8.78 -5.72
N SER A 36 -2.22 9.27 -6.80
CA SER A 36 -3.03 8.45 -7.70
C SER A 36 -2.24 7.32 -8.38
N ASP A 37 -0.94 7.52 -8.64
CA ASP A 37 -0.08 6.50 -9.24
C ASP A 37 0.22 5.38 -8.24
N VAL A 38 0.43 5.75 -6.98
CA VAL A 38 0.63 4.82 -5.86
C VAL A 38 -0.65 4.01 -5.59
N LEU A 39 -1.82 4.66 -5.65
CA LEU A 39 -3.10 3.97 -5.55
C LEU A 39 -3.31 2.99 -6.71
N LEU A 40 -2.93 3.36 -7.94
CA LEU A 40 -3.02 2.48 -9.11
C LEU A 40 -2.14 1.23 -8.94
N LEU A 41 -0.93 1.38 -8.41
CA LEU A 41 -0.05 0.28 -8.05
C LEU A 41 -0.67 -0.65 -7.00
N GLY A 42 -1.31 -0.06 -5.98
CA GLY A 42 -1.94 -0.76 -4.86
C GLY A 42 -3.11 -1.66 -5.24
N ARG A 43 -3.77 -1.44 -6.39
CA ARG A 43 -4.97 -2.18 -6.83
C ARG A 43 -4.77 -3.69 -6.97
N ARG A 44 -3.52 -4.16 -7.09
CA ARG A 44 -3.19 -5.59 -7.15
C ARG A 44 -3.36 -6.28 -5.79
N ASN A 45 -3.49 -5.51 -4.72
CA ASN A 45 -3.67 -5.99 -3.36
C ASN A 45 -4.70 -5.11 -2.62
N ALA A 46 -5.94 -5.60 -2.51
CA ALA A 46 -7.04 -4.86 -1.90
C ALA A 46 -6.75 -4.39 -0.46
N GLY A 47 -5.97 -5.15 0.31
CA GLY A 47 -5.55 -4.75 1.66
C GLY A 47 -4.61 -3.55 1.64
N VAL A 48 -3.63 -3.54 0.75
CA VAL A 48 -2.69 -2.42 0.58
C VAL A 48 -3.41 -1.17 0.06
N GLU A 49 -4.31 -1.32 -0.91
CA GLU A 49 -5.11 -0.20 -1.41
C GLU A 49 -5.94 0.47 -0.29
N SER A 50 -6.57 -0.33 0.57
CA SER A 50 -7.34 0.17 1.71
C SER A 50 -6.47 0.99 2.69
N VAL A 51 -5.28 0.48 3.03
CA VAL A 51 -4.33 1.17 3.91
C VAL A 51 -3.86 2.49 3.29
N LEU A 52 -3.52 2.49 1.99
CA LEU A 52 -3.08 3.68 1.28
C LEU A 52 -4.18 4.75 1.22
N ARG A 53 -5.44 4.36 0.99
CA ARG A 53 -6.58 5.28 0.99
C ARG A 53 -6.80 5.89 2.37
N SER A 54 -6.82 5.05 3.41
CA SER A 54 -6.93 5.51 4.80
C SER A 54 -5.84 6.53 5.16
N TYR A 55 -4.59 6.30 4.75
CA TYR A 55 -3.48 7.24 4.96
C TYR A 55 -3.62 8.57 4.19
N MET A 56 -4.22 8.54 3.00
CA MET A 56 -4.45 9.73 2.19
C MET A 56 -5.63 10.57 2.69
N ASP A 57 -6.67 9.92 3.23
CA ASP A 57 -7.87 10.58 3.76
C ASP A 57 -7.59 11.36 5.07
N THR A 58 -6.47 11.08 5.73
CA THR A 58 -6.06 11.66 7.01
C THR A 58 -4.95 12.71 6.90
N ASP A 59 -4.74 13.30 5.70
CA ASP A 59 -3.63 14.23 5.42
C ASP A 59 -2.26 13.67 5.83
N GLY A 60 -2.04 12.38 5.63
CA GLY A 60 -0.79 11.70 5.96
C GLY A 60 -0.55 11.45 7.46
N LYS A 61 -1.57 11.63 8.31
CA LYS A 61 -1.55 11.13 9.69
C LYS A 61 -2.06 9.70 9.68
N PRO A 62 -1.33 8.69 10.17
CA PRO A 62 -1.89 7.34 10.24
C PRO A 62 -3.23 7.41 11.00
N ALA A 63 -4.31 6.89 10.39
CA ALA A 63 -5.56 6.71 11.11
C ALA A 63 -5.25 5.95 12.38
N GLU A 64 -5.56 6.52 13.55
CA GLU A 64 -5.46 5.79 14.82
C GLU A 64 -6.26 4.50 14.64
N LEU A 65 -5.55 3.38 14.55
CA LEU A 65 -6.13 2.06 14.69
C LEU A 65 -6.75 2.04 16.09
N LYS A 66 -8.05 2.34 16.17
CA LYS A 66 -8.81 2.10 17.39
C LYS A 66 -8.71 0.60 17.64
N GLU A 67 -7.89 0.25 18.62
CA GLU A 67 -7.85 -1.09 19.21
C GLU A 67 -9.31 -1.54 19.41
N PRO A 68 -9.66 -2.79 19.05
CA PRO A 68 -10.97 -3.31 19.39
C PRO A 68 -11.10 -3.20 20.91
N GLN A 69 -11.97 -2.31 21.37
CA GLN A 69 -12.30 -2.21 22.78
C GLN A 69 -12.86 -3.57 23.19
N GLY A 70 -12.01 -4.34 23.87
CA GLY A 70 -12.36 -5.59 24.48
C GLY A 70 -13.54 -5.35 25.41
N GLY A 71 -14.56 -6.18 25.23
CA GLY A 71 -15.65 -6.29 26.19
C GLY A 71 -15.07 -6.50 27.57
N SER A 72 -15.47 -5.64 28.49
CA SER A 72 -15.38 -5.90 29.92
C SER A 72 -16.77 -5.62 30.46
N ASP A 73 -17.49 -6.72 30.64
CA ASP A 73 -18.22 -7.05 31.86
C ASP A 73 -18.93 -5.88 32.57
N ASP A 74 -20.22 -5.77 32.34
CA ASP A 74 -21.16 -5.22 33.33
C ASP A 74 -22.31 -6.22 33.51
N GLU A 75 -22.01 -7.35 34.15
CA GLU A 75 -22.95 -8.00 35.05
C GLU A 75 -23.03 -7.12 36.31
N HIS A 76 -24.13 -6.40 36.50
CA HIS A 76 -24.46 -5.87 37.82
C HIS A 76 -25.97 -5.80 38.05
N HIS A 77 -26.43 -6.78 38.85
CA HIS A 77 -27.54 -6.80 39.81
C HIS A 77 -28.97 -6.44 39.39
#